data_AF-A0AAE3SJI2-F1
#
_entry.id   AF-A0AAE3SJI2-F1
#
_cell.length_a   1.000
_cell.length_b   1.000
_cell.length_c   1.000
_cell.angle_alpha   90.00
_cell.angle_beta   90.00
_cell.angle_gamma   90.00
#
_symmetry.space_group_name_H-M   'P 1'
#
loop_
_entity.id
_entity.type
_entity.pdbx_description
1 polymer ?
#
loop_
_entity_poly.entity_id
_entity_poly.type
_entity_poly.pdbx_seq_one_letter_code
_entity_poly.pdbx_strand_id
1 'polypeptide(L)' 'MLEHQKKMLLGVAKNPHLFRKELVKSFTWLSVEELEALHKWVKKEFGSYYDHLIGEIFCSISA' A
#
# COMPACT_ATOMS: atom_id res chain seq x y z
N MET A 1 -11.71 0.09 -7.36
CA MET A 1 -11.32 -0.73 -6.19
C MET A 1 -10.38 0.03 -5.25
N LEU A 2 -9.61 0.98 -5.78
CA LEU A 2 -8.67 1.82 -5.05
C LEU A 2 -9.21 2.47 -3.77
N GLU A 3 -10.40 3.08 -3.80
CA GLU A 3 -10.95 3.77 -2.61
C GLU A 3 -11.28 2.82 -1.44
N HIS A 4 -11.78 1.62 -1.75
CA HIS A 4 -11.99 0.59 -0.75
C HIS A 4 -10.67 0.20 -0.08
N GLN A 5 -9.61 0.06 -0.89
CA GLN A 5 -8.31 -0.33 -0.39
C GLN A 5 -7.64 0.74 0.46
N LYS A 6 -7.84 2.01 0.12
CA LYS A 6 -7.45 3.14 0.99
C LYS A 6 -8.11 3.05 2.37
N LYS A 7 -9.41 2.74 2.43
CA LYS A 7 -10.14 2.57 3.70
C LYS A 7 -9.61 1.40 4.52
N MET A 8 -9.34 0.27 3.88
CA MET A 8 -8.74 -0.90 4.55
C MET A 8 -7.37 -0.56 5.15
N LEU A 9 -6.49 0.07 4.37
CA LEU A 9 -5.16 0.49 4.81
C LEU A 9 -5.22 1.48 5.98
N LEU A 10 -6.14 2.44 5.97
CA LEU A 10 -6.37 3.35 7.12
C LEU A 10 -6.76 2.59 8.39
N GLY A 11 -7.61 1.56 8.26
CA GLY A 11 -8.05 0.73 9.38
C GLY A 11 -6.92 -0.09 10.02
N VAL A 12 -5.91 -0.49 9.24
CA VAL A 12 -4.77 -1.28 9.72
C VAL A 12 -3.48 -0.48 9.89
N ALA A 13 -3.48 0.83 9.62
CA ALA A 13 -2.27 1.66 9.58
C ALA A 13 -1.44 1.64 10.87
N LYS A 14 -2.07 1.46 12.03
CA LYS A 14 -1.37 1.41 13.33
C LYS A 14 -0.70 0.06 13.61
N ASN A 15 -0.90 -0.95 12.77
CA ASN A 15 -0.30 -2.26 12.92
C ASN A 15 0.55 -2.58 11.68
N PRO A 16 1.89 -2.52 11.76
CA PRO A 16 2.77 -2.64 10.61
C PRO A 16 2.65 -4.01 9.91
N HIS A 17 2.40 -5.07 10.67
CA HIS A 17 2.22 -6.41 10.10
C HIS A 17 0.92 -6.52 9.30
N LEU A 18 -0.19 -5.98 9.82
CA LEU A 18 -1.47 -5.97 9.11
C LEU A 18 -1.44 -5.00 7.92
N PHE A 19 -0.83 -3.82 8.08
CA PHE A 19 -0.63 -2.86 7.01
C PHE A 19 0.13 -3.47 5.83
N ARG A 20 1.25 -4.16 6.11
CA ARG A 20 2.01 -4.89 5.08
C ARG A 20 1.15 -5.91 4.34
N LYS A 21 0.42 -6.76 5.08
CA LYS A 21 -0.42 -7.81 4.48
C LYS A 21 -1.50 -7.22 3.58
N GLU A 22 -2.15 -6.14 4.01
CA GLU A 22 -3.21 -5.50 3.26
C GLU A 22 -2.67 -4.74 2.04
N LEU A 23 -1.49 -4.12 2.18
CA LEU A 23 -0.81 -3.46 1.06
C LEU A 23 -0.42 -4.48 -0.02
N VAL A 24 0.14 -5.64 0.36
CA VAL A 24 0.45 -6.74 -0.58
C VAL A 24 -0.80 -7.28 -1.29
N LYS A 25 -1.92 -7.46 -0.57
CA LYS A 25 -3.19 -7.89 -1.18
C LYS A 25 -3.69 -6.92 -2.25
N SER A 26 -3.38 -5.63 -2.10
CA SER A 26 -3.79 -4.60 -3.06
C SER A 26 -3.27 -4.90 -4.47
N PHE A 27 -2.09 -5.50 -4.58
CA PHE A 27 -1.49 -5.87 -5.87
C PHE A 27 -2.22 -6.99 -6.60
N THR A 28 -3.00 -7.81 -5.88
CA THR A 28 -3.80 -8.87 -6.51
C THR A 28 -5.13 -8.34 -7.06
N TRP A 29 -5.64 -7.23 -6.53
CA TRP A 29 -7.01 -6.76 -6.79
C TRP A 29 -7.10 -5.46 -7.57
N LEU A 30 -6.00 -4.72 -7.68
CA LEU A 30 -5.94 -3.44 -8.36
C LEU A 30 -5.25 -3.56 -9.72
N SER A 31 -5.76 -2.82 -10.71
CA SER A 31 -5.08 -2.63 -11.98
C SER A 31 -3.77 -1.86 -11.81
N VAL A 32 -2.87 -1.93 -12.79
CA VAL A 32 -1.58 -1.22 -12.76
C VAL A 32 -1.77 0.29 -12.51
N GLU A 33 -2.72 0.93 -13.20
CA GLU A 33 -3.03 2.35 -13.01
C GLU A 33 -3.52 2.66 -11.58
N GLU A 34 -4.34 1.78 -11.01
CA GLU A 34 -4.81 1.91 -9.63
C GLU A 34 -3.66 1.69 -8.62
N LEU A 35 -2.71 0.80 -8.93
CA LEU A 35 -1.53 0.56 -8.10
C LEU A 35 -0.58 1.75 -8.11
N GLU A 36 -0.36 2.39 -9.25
CA GLU A 36 0.42 3.63 -9.31
C GLU A 36 -0.23 4.75 -8.48
N ALA A 37 -1.56 4.89 -8.57
CA ALA A 37 -2.32 5.83 -7.78
C ALA A 37 -2.27 5.47 -6.27
N LEU A 38 -2.31 4.18 -5.93
CA LEU A 38 -2.16 3.70 -4.55
C LEU A 38 -0.77 4.01 -4.03
N HIS A 39 0.29 3.75 -4.79
CA HIS A 39 1.68 4.00 -4.40
C HIS A 39 1.90 5.46 -4.03
N LYS A 40 1.48 6.39 -4.90
CA LYS A 40 1.56 7.84 -4.66
C LYS A 40 0.83 8.24 -3.38
N TRP A 41 -0.37 7.68 -3.16
CA TRP A 41 -1.17 7.99 -1.99
C TRP A 41 -0.58 7.40 -0.70
N VAL A 42 -0.17 6.13 -0.69
CA VAL A 42 0.43 5.46 0.47
C VAL A 42 1.72 6.15 0.89
N LYS A 43 2.56 6.55 -0.07
CA LYS A 43 3.78 7.31 0.22
C LYS A 43 3.49 8.68 0.82
N LYS A 44 2.45 9.37 0.34
CA LYS A 44 2.02 10.65 0.90
C LYS A 44 1.49 10.52 2.34
N GLU A 45 0.61 9.55 2.59
CA GLU A 45 -0.08 9.43 3.89
C GLU A 45 0.77 8.73 4.96
N PHE A 46 1.58 7.75 4.56
CA PHE A 46 2.29 6.87 5.50
C PHE A 46 3.81 6.90 5.36
N GLY A 47 4.36 7.66 4.38
CA GLY A 47 5.80 7.73 4.13
C GLY A 47 6.61 8.09 5.37
N SER A 48 6.15 9.03 6.19
CA SER A 48 6.87 9.43 7.41
C SER A 48 7.11 8.29 8.42
N TYR A 49 6.30 7.22 8.38
CA TYR A 49 6.39 6.09 9.32
C TYR A 49 6.82 4.79 8.65
N TYR A 50 6.47 4.61 7.38
CA TYR A 50 6.61 3.34 6.66
C TYR A 50 7.35 3.45 5.33
N ASP A 51 8.12 4.52 5.07
CA ASP A 51 8.84 4.70 3.79
C ASP A 51 9.61 3.43 3.35
N HIS A 52 10.40 2.85 4.26
CA HIS A 52 11.17 1.64 3.97
C HIS A 52 10.27 0.44 3.64
N LEU A 53 9.19 0.23 4.40
CA LEU A 53 8.24 -0.87 4.20
C LEU A 53 7.49 -0.72 2.86
N ILE A 54 7.10 0.50 2.52
CA ILE A 54 6.43 0.82 1.25
C ILE A 54 7.40 0.56 0.10
N GLY A 55 8.64 1.07 0.19
CA GLY A 55 9.68 0.85 -0.80
C GLY A 55 9.98 -0.64 -1.03
N GLU A 56 10.13 -1.42 0.04
CA GLU A 56 10.40 -2.86 -0.03
C GLU A 56 9.28 -3.62 -0.77
N ILE A 57 8.02 -3.33 -0.45
CA ILE A 57 6.86 -4.03 -1.04
C ILE A 57 6.72 -3.69 -2.53
N PHE A 58 6.77 -2.40 -2.87
CA PHE A 58 6.62 -1.98 -4.27
C PHE A 58 7.81 -2.42 -5.13
N CYS A 59 9.03 -2.47 -4.58
CA CYS A 59 10.21 -2.97 -5.29
C CYS A 59 10.17 -4.49 -5.51
N SER A 60 9.68 -5.26 -4.53
CA SER A 60 9.62 -6.73 -4.59
C SER A 60 8.62 -7.26 -5.61
N ILE A 61 7.67 -6.43 -6.05
CA ILE A 61 6.61 -6.82 -7.00
C ILE A 61 6.94 -6.33 -8.43
N SER A 62 7.81 -5.33 -8.56
CA SER A 62 8.30 -4.83 -9.86
C SER A 62 9.50 -5.61 -10.42
N ALA A 63 10.01 -6.61 -9.70
CA ALA A 63 11.14 -7.46 -10.11
C ALA A 63 10.64 -8.83 -10.59
#